data_AF-A0A1H7A4N3-F1
#
_entry.id   AF-A0A1H7A4N3-F1
#
_cell.length_a   1.000
_cell.length_b   1.000
_cell.length_c   1.000
_cell.angle_alpha   90.00
_cell.angle_beta   90.00
_cell.angle_gamma   90.00
#
_symmetry.space_group_name_H-M   'P 1'
#
loop_
_entity.id
_entity.type
_entity.pdbx_description
1 polymer ?
#
loop_
_entity_poly.entity_id
_entity_poly.type
_entity_poly.pdbx_seq_one_letter_code
_entity_poly.pdbx_strand_id
1 'polypeptide(L)' 'MVMGLTAVMIGGVLVTFALIVIRLADRTPTLPDQVELPDGAHAVAVTIGTNWYAVVTDDDRILIFDKTTGKLRQSVDVE' A
#
# COMPACT_ATOMS: atom_id res chain seq x y z
N MET A 1 -36.18 -28.36 -6.22
CA MET A 1 -35.54 -27.31 -7.06
C MET A 1 -34.06 -27.21 -6.67
N VAL A 2 -33.15 -27.79 -7.44
CA VAL A 2 -31.69 -27.72 -7.17
C VAL A 2 -31.06 -26.45 -7.74
N MET A 3 -31.62 -25.95 -8.85
CA MET A 3 -31.16 -24.73 -9.53
C MET A 3 -31.16 -23.49 -8.63
N GLY A 4 -32.13 -23.39 -7.71
CA GLY A 4 -32.19 -22.29 -6.76
C GLY A 4 -31.02 -22.29 -5.78
N LEU A 5 -30.62 -23.47 -5.28
CA LEU A 5 -29.49 -23.60 -4.36
C LEU A 5 -28.17 -23.26 -5.06
N THR A 6 -28.01 -23.71 -6.32
CA THR A 6 -26.85 -23.37 -7.16
C THR A 6 -26.76 -21.86 -7.40
N ALA A 7 -27.88 -21.20 -7.72
CA ALA A 7 -27.91 -19.76 -7.93
C ALA A 7 -27.51 -18.98 -6.67
N VAL A 8 -28.00 -19.39 -5.49
CA VAL A 8 -27.65 -18.75 -4.20
C VAL A 8 -26.17 -18.94 -3.86
N MET A 9 -25.61 -20.14 -4.06
CA MET A 9 -24.19 -20.40 -3.82
C MET A 9 -23.30 -19.50 -4.69
N ILE A 10 -23.62 -19.38 -5.97
CA ILE A 10 -22.88 -18.51 -6.90
C ILE A 10 -23.02 -17.04 -6.47
N GLY A 11 -24.25 -16.61 -6.16
CA GLY A 11 -24.51 -15.24 -5.70
C GLY A 11 -23.72 -14.88 -4.44
N GLY A 12 -23.67 -15.78 -3.45
CA GLY A 12 -22.92 -15.56 -2.21
C GLY A 12 -21.41 -15.39 -2.44
N VAL A 13 -20.82 -16.20 -3.32
CA VAL A 13 -19.40 -16.07 -3.70
C VAL A 13 -19.15 -14.76 -4.45
N LEU A 14 -20.00 -14.41 -5.41
CA LEU A 14 -19.88 -13.16 -6.18
C LEU A 14 -19.99 -11.92 -5.29
N VAL A 15 -20.95 -11.89 -4.36
CA VAL A 15 -21.10 -10.79 -3.40
C VAL A 15 -19.86 -10.68 -2.52
N THR A 16 -19.37 -11.79 -1.98
CA THR A 16 -18.17 -11.79 -1.13
C THR A 16 -16.95 -11.29 -1.91
N PHE A 17 -16.76 -11.76 -3.13
CA PHE A 17 -15.68 -11.33 -4.00
C PHE A 17 -15.77 -9.83 -4.33
N ALA A 18 -16.96 -9.34 -4.69
CA ALA A 18 -17.20 -7.93 -4.97
C ALA A 18 -16.87 -7.05 -3.75
N LEU A 19 -17.31 -7.44 -2.56
CA LEU A 19 -17.00 -6.72 -1.32
C LEU A 19 -15.50 -6.68 -1.03
N ILE A 20 -14.77 -7.78 -1.27
CA ILE A 20 -13.32 -7.82 -1.10
C ILE A 20 -12.64 -6.84 -2.07
N VAL A 21 -13.03 -6.85 -3.35
CA VAL A 21 -12.44 -5.97 -4.38
C VAL A 21 -12.67 -4.50 -4.05
N ILE A 22 -13.91 -4.12 -3.70
CA ILE A 22 -14.24 -2.74 -3.32
C ILE A 22 -13.42 -2.30 -2.11
N ARG A 23 -13.40 -3.12 -1.06
CA ARG A 23 -12.70 -2.81 0.19
C ARG A 23 -11.18 -2.72 0.01
N LEU A 24 -10.61 -3.50 -0.91
CA LEU A 24 -9.18 -3.48 -1.20
C LEU A 24 -8.80 -2.28 -2.08
N ALA A 25 -9.63 -1.94 -3.08
CA ALA A 25 -9.43 -0.78 -3.94
C ALA A 25 -9.39 0.53 -3.13
N ASP A 26 -10.31 0.69 -2.18
CA ASP A 26 -10.35 1.86 -1.27
C ASP A 26 -9.11 2.00 -0.37
N ARG A 27 -8.30 0.94 -0.24
CA ARG A 27 -7.11 0.92 0.62
C ARG A 27 -5.82 1.23 -0.10
N THR A 28 -5.83 1.51 -1.39
CA THR A 28 -4.61 1.89 -2.13
C THR A 28 -4.45 3.39 -2.05
N PRO A 29 -3.63 3.93 -1.14
CA PRO A 29 -3.55 5.36 -1.00
C PRO A 29 -2.58 5.85 -2.06
N THR A 30 -2.96 6.94 -2.71
CA THR A 30 -2.23 7.55 -3.82
C THR A 30 -0.81 7.83 -3.36
N LEU A 31 0.16 7.08 -3.89
CA LEU A 31 1.56 7.47 -3.76
C LEU A 31 1.80 8.63 -4.73
N PRO A 32 2.59 9.63 -4.35
CA PRO A 32 3.01 10.68 -5.28
C PRO A 32 3.76 10.04 -6.45
N ASP A 33 3.55 10.60 -7.65
CA ASP A 33 4.18 10.09 -8.88
C ASP A 33 5.72 10.12 -8.81
N GLN A 34 6.28 11.03 -8.00
CA GLN A 34 7.70 11.18 -7.72
C GLN A 34 7.93 11.55 -6.24
N VAL A 35 8.95 10.93 -5.63
CA VAL A 35 9.48 11.28 -4.31
C VAL A 35 10.93 11.68 -4.50
N GLU A 36 11.28 12.92 -4.13
CA GLU A 36 12.67 13.35 -4.06
C GLU A 36 13.30 12.80 -2.78
N LEU A 37 14.38 12.05 -2.94
CA LEU A 37 15.15 11.55 -1.80
C LEU A 37 16.16 12.61 -1.35
N PRO A 38 16.33 12.80 -0.03
CA PRO A 38 17.40 13.62 0.53
C PRO A 38 18.76 13.17 0.00
N ASP A 39 19.66 14.14 -0.20
CA ASP A 39 21.06 13.92 -0.60
C ASP A 39 21.26 13.24 -1.97
N GLY A 40 20.19 13.08 -2.76
CA GLY A 40 20.26 12.40 -4.06
C GLY A 40 20.40 10.88 -3.95
N ALA A 41 20.14 10.31 -2.77
CA ALA A 41 20.20 8.88 -2.53
C ALA A 41 19.23 8.10 -3.44
N HIS A 42 19.59 6.86 -3.78
CA HIS A 42 18.74 6.01 -4.62
C HIS A 42 17.93 5.04 -3.79
N ALA A 43 16.63 4.92 -4.11
CA ALA A 43 15.74 3.97 -3.45
C ALA A 43 16.11 2.53 -3.86
N VAL A 44 16.50 1.72 -2.89
CA VAL A 44 16.79 0.28 -3.04
C VAL A 44 15.52 -0.54 -2.78
N ALA A 45 14.72 -0.15 -1.79
CA ALA A 45 13.46 -0.81 -1.49
C ALA A 45 12.42 0.19 -0.99
N VAL A 46 11.14 -0.09 -1.26
CA VAL A 46 10.02 0.72 -0.78
C VAL A 46 9.01 -0.17 -0.07
N THR A 47 8.62 0.21 1.14
CA THR A 47 7.58 -0.47 1.93
C THR A 47 6.44 0.49 2.22
N ILE A 48 5.21 0.05 1.98
CA ILE A 48 4.02 0.87 2.14
C ILE A 48 3.23 0.42 3.37
N GLY A 49 3.11 1.31 4.36
CA GLY A 49 2.22 1.15 5.50
C GLY A 49 0.86 1.80 5.29
N THR A 50 0.02 1.74 6.32
CA THR A 50 -1.34 2.30 6.29
C THR A 50 -1.33 3.82 6.11
N ASN A 51 -0.51 4.54 6.88
CA ASN A 51 -0.43 6.01 6.87
C ASN A 51 1.01 6.55 6.65
N TRP A 52 1.91 5.69 6.18
CA TRP A 52 3.31 6.02 5.95
C TRP A 52 3.86 5.14 4.82
N TYR A 53 5.00 5.54 4.26
CA TYR A 53 5.81 4.69 3.40
C TYR A 53 7.28 4.85 3.81
N ALA A 54 8.04 3.76 3.80
CA ALA A 54 9.47 3.79 4.03
C ALA A 54 10.21 3.55 2.74
N VAL A 55 11.31 4.25 2.57
CA VAL A 55 12.26 4.08 1.48
C VAL A 55 13.59 3.69 2.10
N VAL A 56 14.09 2.52 1.72
CA VAL A 56 15.46 2.09 2.03
C VAL A 56 16.36 2.66 0.94
N THR A 57 17.37 3.40 1.35
CA THR A 57 18.34 4.04 0.48
C THR A 57 19.59 3.18 0.32
N ASP A 58 20.39 3.50 -0.69
CA ASP A 58 21.68 2.86 -0.98
C ASP A 58 22.81 3.25 -0.02
N ASP A 59 22.56 4.26 0.83
CA ASP A 59 23.46 4.73 1.89
C ASP A 59 23.11 4.19 3.28
N ASP A 60 22.45 3.02 3.35
CA ASP A 60 22.09 2.30 4.57
C ASP A 60 21.19 3.09 5.54
N ARG A 61 20.27 3.90 4.99
CA ARG A 61 19.23 4.61 5.75
C ARG A 61 17.82 4.12 5.41
N ILE A 62 16.93 4.21 6.39
CA ILE A 62 15.49 4.00 6.21
C ILE A 62 14.80 5.34 6.45
N LEU A 63 14.27 5.90 5.37
CA LEU A 63 13.53 7.16 5.37
C LEU A 63 12.03 6.86 5.46
N ILE A 64 11.40 7.25 6.56
CA ILE A 64 9.96 7.06 6.78
C ILE A 64 9.24 8.38 6.48
N PHE A 65 8.35 8.33 5.49
CA PHE A 65 7.56 9.46 5.05
C PHE A 65 6.09 9.31 5.45
N ASP A 66 5.46 10.44 5.71
CA ASP A 66 4.01 10.52 5.88
C ASP A 66 3.32 10.35 4.52
N LYS A 67 2.32 9.48 4.44
CA LYS A 67 1.65 9.18 3.18
C LYS A 67 0.70 10.28 2.72
N THR A 68 0.18 11.09 3.64
CA THR A 68 -0.78 12.15 3.33
C THR A 68 -0.06 13.43 2.94
N THR A 69 1.04 13.74 3.62
CA THR A 69 1.76 15.01 3.43
C THR A 69 3.05 14.88 2.62
N GLY A 70 3.55 13.66 2.41
CA GLY A 70 4.84 13.41 1.77
C GLY A 70 6.06 13.84 2.61
N LYS A 71 5.85 14.31 3.85
CA LYS A 71 6.93 14.82 4.69
C LYS A 71 7.73 13.69 5.31
N LEU A 72 9.06 13.86 5.36
CA LEU A 72 9.93 12.99 6.12
C LEU A 72 9.56 13.09 7.61
N ARG A 73 9.21 11.96 8.20
CA ARG A 73 8.86 11.83 9.62
C ARG A 73 10.04 11.36 10.45
N GLN A 74 10.83 10.43 9.89
CA GLN A 74 11.92 9.80 10.61
C GLN A 74 12.97 9.30 9.62
N SER A 75 14.23 9.41 10.02
CA SER A 75 15.38 8.74 9.40
C SER A 75 15.92 7.75 10.42
N VAL A 76 16.22 6.53 9.98
CA VAL A 76 16.85 5.49 10.81
C VAL A 76 18.09 5.00 10.07
N ASP A 77 19.24 5.09 10.72
CA ASP A 77 20.49 4.53 10.21
C ASP A 77 20.54 3.02 10.56
N VAL A 78 21.03 2.19 9.63
CA VAL A 78 20.98 0.71 9.73
C VAL A 78 22.31 0.10 10.24
N GLU A 79 23.26 0.93 10.69
CA GLU A 79 24.60 0.50 11.19
C GLU A 79 24.57 -0.50 12.36
#